data_AF-A0A428TI34-F1
#
_entry.id   AF-A0A428TI34-F1
#
_cell.length_a   1.000
_cell.length_b   1.000
_cell.length_c   1.000
_cell.angle_alpha   90.00
_cell.angle_beta   90.00
_cell.angle_gamma   90.00
#
_symmetry.space_group_name_H-M   'P 1'
#
loop_
_entity.id
_entity.type
_entity.pdbx_description
1 polymer ?
#
loop_
_entity_poly.entity_id
_entity_poly.type
_entity_poly.pdbx_seq_one_letter_code
_entity_poly.pdbx_strand_id
1 'polypeptide(L)'
;MRSTFTLAALSLFASQCLAASVDMWSAPLSARSAAKYEPIDPEVIKSRLGTTPEENDPEHRHPGMVYFCREENWGPPCFVYYPELEYTCSELGPELAGHVGSVFVEPGAICRMATLSAQDRCAPIEFFAWPETQFGWPDLFQREAPDREGKLGYETTHFTCAECTNCVRNPQ
;
A
#
# COMPACT_ATOMS: atom_id res chain seq x y z
N MET A 1 32.46 50.31 16.11
CA MET A 1 32.66 48.84 16.09
C MET A 1 31.63 48.17 16.98
N ARG A 2 30.66 47.47 16.39
CA ARG A 2 30.18 46.14 16.80
C ARG A 2 29.04 45.76 15.85
N SER A 3 29.35 44.79 15.00
CA SER A 3 28.46 44.10 14.10
C SER A 3 27.73 43.01 14.87
N THR A 4 26.43 42.86 14.65
CA THR A 4 25.71 41.62 14.96
C THR A 4 24.72 41.35 13.84
N PHE A 5 25.16 40.53 12.90
CA PHE A 5 24.33 39.73 12.00
C PHE A 5 23.81 38.51 12.76
N THR A 6 22.53 38.20 12.62
CA THR A 6 21.98 36.84 12.77
C THR A 6 20.63 36.80 12.04
N LEU A 7 20.64 36.42 10.76
CA LEU A 7 20.36 35.07 10.25
C LEU A 7 18.89 34.67 10.39
N ALA A 8 18.19 34.85 9.25
CA ALA A 8 16.95 34.18 8.93
C ALA A 8 17.17 32.67 8.94
N ALA A 9 16.43 31.96 9.81
CA ALA A 9 16.30 30.52 9.72
C ALA A 9 15.02 30.23 8.94
N LEU A 10 15.20 29.76 7.70
CA LEU A 10 14.14 29.24 6.85
C LEU A 10 13.44 28.08 7.56
N SER A 11 12.16 28.24 7.85
CA SER A 11 11.25 27.14 8.13
C SER A 11 10.87 26.45 6.82
N LEU A 12 11.76 25.57 6.36
CA LEU A 12 11.51 24.57 5.30
C LEU A 12 11.58 23.18 5.93
N PHE A 13 10.57 22.85 6.75
CA PHE A 13 10.37 21.49 7.24
C PHE A 13 8.91 21.14 7.04
N ALA A 14 8.59 20.53 5.89
CA ALA A 14 7.46 19.61 5.68
C ALA A 14 7.29 19.31 4.17
N SER A 15 8.22 18.59 3.56
CA SER A 15 7.97 17.94 2.24
C SER A 15 8.93 16.78 1.94
N GLN A 16 9.66 16.24 2.92
CA GLN A 16 10.77 15.31 2.65
C GLN A 16 10.44 13.81 2.74
N CYS A 17 9.18 13.39 2.94
CA CYS A 17 8.88 11.96 3.11
C CYS A 17 8.32 11.24 1.88
N LEU A 18 8.25 11.87 0.70
CA LEU A 18 7.79 11.20 -0.54
C LEU A 18 8.87 11.12 -1.63
N ALA A 19 10.11 11.48 -1.33
CA ALA A 19 11.22 11.34 -2.25
C ALA A 19 11.84 9.93 -2.26
N ALA A 20 11.07 8.90 -1.87
CA ALA A 20 11.36 7.52 -2.22
C ALA A 20 11.08 7.33 -3.73
N SER A 21 12.00 7.92 -4.50
CA SER A 21 12.40 7.60 -5.86
C SER A 21 11.28 7.37 -6.87
N VAL A 22 10.91 8.46 -7.55
CA VAL A 22 10.27 8.43 -8.88
C VAL A 22 11.02 7.49 -9.83
N ASP A 23 12.35 7.34 -9.68
CA ASP A 23 13.20 6.40 -10.45
C ASP A 23 12.93 4.91 -10.18
N MET A 24 12.42 4.53 -9.01
CA MET A 24 12.26 3.12 -8.62
C MET A 24 10.97 2.50 -9.18
N TRP A 25 9.97 3.33 -9.45
CA TRP A 25 8.67 2.91 -10.03
C TRP A 25 8.64 2.89 -11.56
N SER A 26 9.71 3.38 -12.20
CA SER A 26 9.94 3.31 -13.65
C SER A 26 10.64 2.03 -14.11
N ALA A 27 10.97 1.12 -13.18
CA ALA A 27 11.51 -0.19 -13.53
C ALA A 27 10.47 -1.00 -14.34
N PRO A 28 10.87 -1.68 -15.43
CA PRO A 28 9.96 -2.54 -16.17
C PRO A 28 9.42 -3.62 -15.23
N LEU A 29 8.10 -3.82 -15.26
CA LEU A 29 7.43 -4.83 -14.43
C LEU A 29 8.12 -6.19 -14.63
N SER A 30 8.51 -6.81 -13.51
CA SER A 30 8.93 -8.21 -13.48
C SER A 30 7.80 -9.11 -14.01
N ALA A 31 8.17 -10.28 -14.54
CA ALA A 31 7.27 -11.21 -15.21
C ALA A 31 6.02 -11.54 -14.38
N ARG A 32 4.93 -11.90 -15.06
CA ARG A 32 3.64 -12.29 -14.46
C ARG A 32 3.85 -13.30 -13.33
N SER A 33 3.42 -12.94 -12.13
CA SER A 33 3.23 -13.86 -11.01
C SER A 33 1.80 -13.74 -10.53
N ALA A 34 1.05 -14.84 -10.53
CA ALA A 34 -0.18 -14.87 -9.75
C ALA A 34 0.28 -14.81 -8.30
N ALA A 35 -0.02 -13.70 -7.60
CA ALA A 35 0.43 -13.55 -6.23
C ALA A 35 -0.07 -14.73 -5.41
N LYS A 36 0.77 -15.27 -4.52
CA LYS A 36 0.33 -16.26 -3.56
C LYS A 36 -0.62 -15.57 -2.59
N TYR A 37 -1.83 -16.10 -2.43
CA TYR A 37 -2.79 -15.61 -1.46
C TYR A 37 -3.58 -16.75 -0.83
N GLU A 38 -4.12 -16.50 0.37
CA GLU A 38 -4.99 -17.42 1.08
C GLU A 38 -6.12 -16.68 1.81
N PRO A 39 -7.28 -17.33 2.05
CA PRO A 39 -8.35 -16.73 2.83
C PRO A 39 -7.91 -16.40 4.24
N ILE A 40 -8.39 -15.29 4.79
CA ILE A 40 -8.15 -14.88 6.18
C ILE A 40 -9.46 -14.39 6.81
N ASP A 41 -9.62 -14.67 8.10
CA ASP A 41 -10.76 -14.17 8.86
C ASP A 41 -10.65 -12.63 9.02
N PRO A 42 -11.71 -11.87 8.70
CA PRO A 42 -11.73 -10.42 8.92
C PRO A 42 -11.37 -9.97 10.34
N GLU A 43 -11.74 -10.73 11.37
CA GLU A 43 -11.45 -10.38 12.75
C GLU A 43 -9.94 -10.47 13.05
N VAL A 44 -9.23 -11.37 12.37
CA VAL A 44 -7.76 -11.43 12.42
C VAL A 44 -7.18 -10.15 11.83
N ILE A 45 -7.65 -9.69 10.67
CA ILE A 45 -7.18 -8.42 10.07
C ILE A 45 -7.43 -7.26 11.03
N LYS A 46 -8.66 -7.13 11.57
CA LYS A 46 -9.01 -6.05 12.51
C LYS A 46 -8.10 -6.01 13.72
N SER A 47 -7.72 -7.17 14.26
CA SER A 47 -6.79 -7.26 15.41
C SER A 47 -5.35 -6.83 15.09
N ARG A 48 -4.96 -6.85 13.79
CA ARG A 48 -3.63 -6.48 13.32
C ARG A 48 -3.50 -4.98 13.06
N LEU A 49 -4.61 -4.28 12.76
CA LEU A 49 -4.61 -2.85 12.48
C LEU A 49 -3.95 -2.06 13.61
N GLY A 50 -3.05 -1.14 13.25
CA GLY A 50 -2.32 -0.31 14.19
C GLY A 50 -1.20 -1.03 14.95
N THR A 51 -0.90 -2.30 14.64
CA THR A 51 0.18 -3.08 15.25
C THR A 51 1.20 -3.53 14.21
N THR A 52 2.47 -3.69 14.59
CA THR A 52 3.48 -4.33 13.73
C THR A 52 3.46 -5.86 13.89
N PRO A 53 4.07 -6.63 12.96
CA PRO A 53 4.23 -8.08 13.10
C PRO A 53 4.87 -8.50 14.44
N GLU A 54 5.86 -7.77 14.93
CA GLU A 54 6.54 -8.06 16.19
C GLU A 54 5.62 -7.88 17.41
N GLU A 55 4.67 -6.96 17.34
CA GLU A 55 3.75 -6.62 18.43
C GLU A 55 2.57 -7.61 18.54
N ASN A 56 2.20 -8.25 17.42
CA ASN A 56 1.05 -9.14 17.36
C ASN A 56 1.31 -10.21 16.31
N ASP A 57 1.37 -11.48 16.71
CA ASP A 57 1.50 -12.65 15.82
C ASP A 57 2.79 -12.68 14.94
N PRO A 58 3.99 -12.60 15.54
CA PRO A 58 5.27 -12.56 14.80
C PRO A 58 5.60 -13.85 14.05
N GLU A 59 4.93 -14.96 14.37
CA GLU A 59 5.15 -16.25 13.72
C GLU A 59 4.45 -16.33 12.36
N HIS A 60 3.30 -15.65 12.21
CA HIS A 60 2.48 -15.73 10.99
C HIS A 60 2.33 -14.40 10.25
N ARG A 61 2.80 -13.29 10.84
CA ARG A 61 2.90 -11.99 10.16
C ARG A 61 4.34 -11.66 9.86
N HIS A 62 4.56 -11.11 8.68
CA HIS A 62 5.87 -10.70 8.21
C HIS A 62 5.75 -9.34 7.53
N PRO A 63 6.83 -8.53 7.55
CA PRO A 63 6.88 -7.31 6.78
C PRO A 63 6.47 -7.50 5.32
N GLY A 64 5.72 -6.55 4.78
CA GLY A 64 5.27 -6.54 3.39
C GLY A 64 4.12 -7.48 3.01
N MET A 65 3.49 -8.18 3.96
CA MET A 65 2.20 -8.83 3.69
C MET A 65 1.14 -7.78 3.35
N VAL A 66 0.20 -8.12 2.47
CA VAL A 66 -0.90 -7.24 2.05
C VAL A 66 -2.22 -7.95 2.25
N TYR A 67 -3.22 -7.25 2.74
CA TYR A 67 -4.54 -7.76 3.02
C TYR A 67 -5.56 -7.01 2.20
N PHE A 68 -6.44 -7.75 1.54
CA PHE A 68 -7.55 -7.21 0.77
C PHE A 68 -8.84 -7.89 1.21
N CYS A 69 -9.89 -7.09 1.34
CA CYS A 69 -11.24 -7.56 1.59
C CYS A 69 -12.16 -7.05 0.49
N ARG A 70 -13.10 -7.90 0.10
CA ARG A 70 -14.07 -7.58 -0.95
C ARG A 70 -14.97 -6.42 -0.54
N GLU A 71 -15.40 -6.37 0.71
CA GLU A 71 -16.32 -5.35 1.21
C GLU A 71 -15.61 -4.29 2.08
N GLU A 72 -16.26 -3.15 2.24
CA GLU A 72 -15.81 -2.08 3.13
C GLU A 72 -15.80 -2.55 4.59
N ASN A 73 -15.07 -1.82 5.44
CA ASN A 73 -14.96 -2.06 6.87
C ASN A 73 -14.51 -3.49 7.22
N TRP A 74 -13.60 -4.04 6.41
CA TRP A 74 -13.09 -5.40 6.55
C TRP A 74 -14.22 -6.44 6.43
N GLY A 75 -15.12 -6.28 5.46
CA GLY A 75 -16.17 -7.27 5.22
C GLY A 75 -15.68 -8.40 4.30
N PRO A 76 -16.13 -9.65 4.52
CA PRO A 76 -15.66 -10.81 3.79
C PRO A 76 -16.14 -10.86 2.31
N PRO A 77 -15.50 -11.69 1.46
CA PRO A 77 -14.30 -12.47 1.72
C PRO A 77 -13.04 -11.60 1.83
N CYS A 78 -12.09 -12.05 2.65
CA CYS A 78 -10.80 -11.40 2.84
C CYS A 78 -9.65 -12.37 2.56
N PHE A 79 -8.54 -11.82 2.08
CA PHE A 79 -7.37 -12.59 1.70
C PHE A 79 -6.10 -11.87 2.13
N VAL A 80 -5.11 -12.66 2.55
CA VAL A 80 -3.73 -12.20 2.71
C VAL A 80 -2.93 -12.60 1.48
N TYR A 81 -2.12 -11.67 1.00
CA TYR A 81 -1.23 -11.81 -0.14
C TYR A 81 0.23 -11.74 0.33
N TYR A 82 1.07 -12.54 -0.33
CA TYR A 82 2.51 -12.61 -0.11
C TYR A 82 3.24 -12.17 -1.39
N PRO A 83 3.22 -10.86 -1.71
CA PRO A 83 3.82 -10.38 -2.96
C PRO A 83 5.34 -10.47 -2.91
N GLU A 84 5.95 -10.60 -4.09
CA GLU A 84 7.36 -10.25 -4.27
C GLU A 84 7.52 -8.74 -4.12
N LEU A 85 8.46 -8.30 -3.31
CA LEU A 85 8.74 -6.89 -3.03
C LEU A 85 9.72 -6.29 -4.07
N GLU A 86 9.57 -6.71 -5.33
CA GLU A 86 10.46 -6.39 -6.47
C GLU A 86 9.67 -5.79 -7.65
N TYR A 87 8.59 -5.05 -7.39
CA TYR A 87 7.76 -4.40 -8.41
C TYR A 87 7.05 -5.37 -9.37
N THR A 88 6.79 -6.60 -8.93
CA THR A 88 6.05 -7.60 -9.71
C THR A 88 4.56 -7.23 -9.81
N CYS A 89 4.04 -7.18 -11.03
CA CYS A 89 2.61 -6.96 -11.29
C CYS A 89 1.81 -8.19 -10.85
N SER A 90 1.08 -8.03 -9.75
CA SER A 90 0.28 -9.06 -9.13
C SER A 90 -1.19 -8.87 -9.47
N GLU A 91 -1.78 -9.87 -10.12
CA GLU A 91 -3.22 -9.95 -10.36
C GLU A 91 -3.93 -10.30 -9.04
N LEU A 92 -4.99 -9.55 -8.69
CA LEU A 92 -5.86 -9.94 -7.59
C LEU A 92 -6.65 -11.18 -7.97
N GLY A 93 -6.95 -12.01 -6.97
CA GLY A 93 -7.84 -13.16 -7.14
C GLY A 93 -9.20 -12.75 -7.74
N PRO A 94 -9.88 -13.65 -8.46
CA PRO A 94 -11.15 -13.37 -9.12
C PRO A 94 -12.26 -12.93 -8.14
N GLU A 95 -12.11 -13.22 -6.85
CA GLU A 95 -13.01 -12.78 -5.78
C GLU A 95 -12.88 -11.28 -5.43
N LEU A 96 -11.78 -10.64 -5.85
CA LEU A 96 -11.43 -9.26 -5.50
C LEU A 96 -11.22 -8.34 -6.71
N ALA A 97 -10.80 -8.88 -7.86
CA ALA A 97 -10.50 -8.07 -9.04
C ALA A 97 -11.71 -7.22 -9.47
N GLY A 98 -11.54 -5.89 -9.49
CA GLY A 98 -12.59 -4.91 -9.80
C GLY A 98 -13.61 -4.72 -8.68
N HIS A 99 -13.33 -5.21 -7.47
CA HIS A 99 -14.21 -5.12 -6.32
C HIS A 99 -13.43 -5.31 -5.01
N VAL A 100 -12.72 -4.27 -4.59
CA VAL A 100 -11.97 -4.20 -3.34
C VAL A 100 -12.58 -3.14 -2.44
N GLY A 101 -13.11 -3.53 -1.29
CA GLY A 101 -13.73 -2.60 -0.35
C GLY A 101 -12.78 -2.11 0.74
N SER A 102 -11.77 -2.91 1.10
CA SER A 102 -10.76 -2.49 2.08
C SER A 102 -9.38 -3.11 1.88
N VAL A 103 -8.34 -2.37 2.28
CA VAL A 103 -6.93 -2.76 2.10
C VAL A 103 -6.06 -2.37 3.30
N PHE A 104 -5.13 -3.25 3.65
CA PHE A 104 -4.09 -3.02 4.65
C PHE A 104 -2.76 -3.61 4.15
N VAL A 105 -1.64 -2.99 4.46
CA VAL A 105 -0.29 -3.51 4.16
C VAL A 105 0.49 -3.51 5.45
N GLU A 106 1.36 -4.48 5.68
CA GLU A 106 2.29 -4.49 6.82
C GLU A 106 3.42 -3.46 6.63
N PRO A 107 4.13 -3.06 7.70
CA PRO A 107 5.38 -2.31 7.58
C PRO A 107 6.40 -2.99 6.65
N GLY A 108 7.37 -2.22 6.17
CA GLY A 108 8.45 -2.72 5.32
C GLY A 108 8.11 -2.81 3.82
N ALA A 109 6.89 -2.46 3.42
CA ALA A 109 6.53 -2.35 2.01
C ALA A 109 5.82 -1.04 1.68
N ILE A 110 6.01 -0.60 0.44
CA ILE A 110 5.17 0.36 -0.24
C ILE A 110 4.47 -0.37 -1.39
N CYS A 111 3.16 -0.23 -1.46
CA CYS A 111 2.37 -0.86 -2.50
C CYS A 111 1.62 0.18 -3.31
N ARG A 112 1.22 -0.19 -4.53
CA ARG A 112 0.30 0.57 -5.35
C ARG A 112 -0.81 -0.32 -5.88
N MET A 113 -2.03 0.18 -5.81
CA MET A 113 -3.18 -0.37 -6.52
C MET A 113 -3.02 -0.05 -8.00
N ALA A 114 -3.46 -0.97 -8.85
CA ALA A 114 -3.33 -0.86 -10.29
C ALA A 114 -4.57 -1.39 -11.01
N THR A 115 -4.79 -0.86 -12.22
CA THR A 115 -5.84 -1.30 -13.14
C THR A 115 -5.22 -1.78 -14.46
N LEU A 116 -6.08 -2.32 -15.31
CA LEU A 116 -5.77 -2.60 -16.70
C LEU A 116 -6.04 -1.34 -17.53
N SER A 117 -5.05 -0.92 -18.32
CA SER A 117 -5.22 0.10 -19.36
C SER A 117 -4.89 -0.48 -20.74
N ALA A 118 -5.16 0.29 -21.80
CA ALA A 118 -4.86 -0.13 -23.16
C ALA A 118 -3.34 -0.28 -23.42
N GLN A 119 -2.49 0.43 -22.69
CA GLN A 119 -1.03 0.42 -22.87
C GLN A 119 -0.28 -0.31 -21.75
N ASP A 120 -0.85 -0.39 -20.56
CA ASP A 120 -0.22 -0.92 -19.35
C ASP A 120 -1.18 -1.84 -18.58
N ARG A 121 -0.71 -3.05 -18.28
CA ARG A 121 -1.47 -4.07 -17.52
C ARG A 121 -1.40 -3.88 -16.01
N CYS A 122 -0.55 -2.98 -15.53
CA CYS A 122 -0.47 -2.57 -14.14
C CYS A 122 -0.43 -1.05 -14.06
N ALA A 123 -1.36 -0.40 -14.76
CA ALA A 123 -1.49 1.04 -14.76
C ALA A 123 -1.73 1.51 -13.31
N PRO A 124 -0.80 2.28 -12.72
CA PRO A 124 -0.85 2.61 -11.31
C PRO A 124 -1.99 3.59 -11.03
N ILE A 125 -2.70 3.38 -9.92
CA ILE A 125 -3.83 4.20 -9.50
C ILE A 125 -3.49 4.94 -8.20
N GLU A 126 -3.14 4.23 -7.13
CA GLU A 126 -2.97 4.84 -5.81
C GLU A 126 -1.91 4.10 -4.99
N PHE A 127 -1.06 4.85 -4.27
CA PHE A 127 -0.06 4.30 -3.37
C PHE A 127 -0.61 4.11 -1.95
N PHE A 128 -0.17 3.06 -1.26
CA PHE A 128 -0.52 2.83 0.14
C PHE A 128 0.64 2.16 0.88
N ALA A 129 0.97 2.69 2.06
CA ALA A 129 2.09 2.25 2.88
C ALA A 129 1.93 2.66 4.35
N TRP A 130 2.71 2.03 5.23
CA TRP A 130 2.89 2.50 6.61
C TRP A 130 3.76 3.77 6.68
N PRO A 131 3.53 4.64 7.69
CA PRO A 131 2.51 4.56 8.74
C PRO A 131 1.16 5.18 8.34
N GLU A 132 1.05 5.73 7.13
CA GLU A 132 -0.13 6.45 6.63
C GLU A 132 -1.38 5.56 6.62
N THR A 133 -1.18 4.28 6.30
CA THR A 133 -2.25 3.26 6.29
C THR A 133 -2.16 2.30 7.46
N GLN A 134 -1.62 2.72 8.62
CA GLN A 134 -1.47 1.84 9.79
C GLN A 134 -2.80 1.24 10.29
N PHE A 135 -3.90 1.97 10.13
CA PHE A 135 -5.26 1.50 10.43
C PHE A 135 -6.00 0.96 9.20
N GLY A 136 -5.26 0.76 8.10
CA GLY A 136 -5.79 0.36 6.81
C GLY A 136 -6.72 1.40 6.18
N TRP A 137 -7.22 1.09 5.00
CA TRP A 137 -8.26 1.85 4.30
C TRP A 137 -9.53 1.02 4.26
N PRO A 138 -10.54 1.34 5.09
CA PRO A 138 -11.77 0.55 5.19
C PRO A 138 -12.82 0.88 4.12
N ASP A 139 -12.60 1.89 3.27
CA ASP A 139 -13.66 2.61 2.55
C ASP A 139 -13.35 2.84 1.07
N LEU A 140 -12.80 1.83 0.38
CA LEU A 140 -12.32 2.00 -1.00
C LEU A 140 -13.43 2.26 -2.02
N PHE A 141 -14.70 1.96 -1.73
CA PHE A 141 -15.82 2.33 -2.61
C PHE A 141 -16.23 3.80 -2.46
N GLN A 142 -15.76 4.49 -1.43
CA GLN A 142 -15.97 5.93 -1.27
C GLN A 142 -14.84 6.76 -1.89
N ARG A 143 -13.64 6.20 -2.02
CA ARG A 143 -12.45 6.89 -2.54
C ARG A 143 -12.49 7.01 -4.06
N GLU A 144 -12.29 8.23 -4.56
CA GLU A 144 -12.18 8.48 -6.00
C GLU A 144 -10.89 7.90 -6.55
N ALA A 145 -10.94 7.35 -7.77
CA ALA A 145 -9.76 7.10 -8.57
C ALA A 145 -9.13 8.46 -9.03
N PRO A 146 -7.84 8.49 -9.41
CA PRO A 146 -7.11 9.72 -9.77
C PRO A 146 -7.73 10.49 -10.95
N ASP A 147 -8.36 9.78 -11.88
CA ASP A 147 -9.08 10.36 -13.02
C ASP A 147 -10.49 10.88 -12.66
N ARG A 148 -10.98 10.57 -11.44
CA ARG A 148 -12.31 10.91 -10.91
C ARG A 148 -13.47 10.34 -11.73
N GLU A 149 -13.22 9.37 -12.59
CA GLU A 149 -14.27 8.72 -13.38
C GLU A 149 -14.80 7.44 -12.70
N GLY A 150 -14.13 6.97 -11.65
CA GLY A 150 -14.50 5.77 -10.90
C GLY A 150 -14.11 5.81 -9.43
N LYS A 151 -14.43 4.73 -8.72
CA LYS A 151 -14.02 4.51 -7.33
C LYS A 151 -12.83 3.57 -7.29
N LEU A 152 -11.88 3.88 -6.42
CA LEU A 152 -10.63 3.13 -6.28
C LEU A 152 -10.88 1.64 -6.10
N GLY A 153 -11.88 1.27 -5.30
CA GLY A 153 -12.26 -0.12 -5.08
C GLY A 153 -12.80 -0.86 -6.31
N TYR A 154 -13.46 -0.17 -7.25
CA TYR A 154 -13.99 -0.77 -8.48
C TYR A 154 -12.96 -0.81 -9.61
N GLU A 155 -11.99 0.09 -9.60
CA GLU A 155 -10.93 0.13 -10.61
C GLU A 155 -9.77 -0.83 -10.30
N THR A 156 -9.57 -1.17 -9.04
CA THR A 156 -8.43 -1.99 -8.62
C THR A 156 -8.59 -3.44 -9.06
N THR A 157 -7.71 -3.88 -9.95
CA THR A 157 -7.65 -5.28 -10.45
C THR A 157 -6.30 -5.94 -10.16
N HIS A 158 -5.27 -5.12 -9.95
CA HIS A 158 -3.89 -5.54 -9.73
C HIS A 158 -3.27 -4.72 -8.60
N PHE A 159 -2.10 -5.14 -8.16
CA PHE A 159 -1.24 -4.35 -7.29
C PHE A 159 0.23 -4.70 -7.54
N THR A 160 1.13 -3.82 -7.13
CA THR A 160 2.57 -4.10 -7.07
C THR A 160 3.10 -3.60 -5.76
N CYS A 161 4.08 -4.29 -5.18
CA CYS A 161 4.75 -3.85 -3.97
C CYS A 161 6.26 -3.82 -4.17
N ALA A 162 6.91 -3.03 -3.33
CA ALA A 162 8.34 -2.94 -3.24
C ALA A 162 8.80 -2.83 -1.80
N GLU A 163 10.02 -3.27 -1.55
CA GLU A 163 10.64 -3.12 -0.24
C GLU A 163 10.76 -1.64 0.11
N CYS A 164 10.39 -1.31 1.35
CA CYS A 164 10.43 0.05 1.85
C CYS A 164 11.05 0.07 3.25
N THR A 165 12.35 0.35 3.30
CA THR A 165 13.11 0.41 4.55
C THR A 165 12.70 1.58 5.46
N ASN A 166 12.05 2.61 4.90
CA ASN A 166 11.52 3.75 5.64
C ASN A 166 10.03 3.62 6.01
N CYS A 167 9.34 2.57 5.55
CA CYS A 167 7.94 2.31 5.87
C CYS A 167 7.84 1.61 7.22
N VAL A 168 8.22 2.33 8.27
CA VAL A 168 8.30 1.86 9.64
C VAL A 168 7.47 2.76 10.56
N ARG A 169 7.06 2.22 11.72
CA ARG A 169 6.26 2.98 12.70
C ARG A 169 7.01 4.21 13.23
N ASN A 170 8.30 4.05 13.52
CA ASN A 170 9.17 5.09 14.06
C ASN A 170 10.46 5.12 13.24
N PRO A 171 10.57 6.01 12.24
CA PRO A 171 11.83 6.19 11.51
C PRO A 171 12.90 6.70 12.47
N GLN A 172 14.06 6.03 12.52
CA GLN A 172 15.23 6.46 13.30
C GLN A 172 16.00 7.57 12.59
#